data_AF-R8QP91-F1
#
_entry.id   AF-R8QP91-F1
#
_cell.length_a   1.000
_cell.length_b   1.000
_cell.length_c   1.000
_cell.angle_alpha   90.00
_cell.angle_beta   90.00
_cell.angle_gamma   90.00
#
_symmetry.space_group_name_H-M   'P 1'
#
loop_
_entity.id
_entity.type
_entity.pdbx_description
1 polymer ?
#
loop_
_entity_poly.entity_id
_entity_poly.type
_entity_poly.pdbx_seq_one_letter_code
_entity_poly.pdbx_strand_id
1 'polypeptide(L)'
;MLFATVLPSSIKAYTHNGSKISNPNNAYYWIHGEFSKYGLKGEVLRGITAWNPSSKIQFTKESSLPGGANVKIEYVDRYNGDTYGIFRGSGNVTLFKKWRVELDSARRKETAVHEVGHALGLGHTQKSNDSISVMRQYEFNYKDYPQSDDWAGINARY
;
A
#
# COMPACT_ATOMS: atom_id res chain seq x y z
N MET A 1 -8.29 50.25 -2.05
CA MET A 1 -8.79 48.88 -1.86
C MET A 1 -8.01 47.97 -2.78
N LEU A 2 -7.28 47.00 -2.24
CA LEU A 2 -6.66 45.94 -3.03
C LEU A 2 -7.23 44.62 -2.51
N PHE A 3 -8.21 44.07 -3.22
CA PHE A 3 -8.72 42.73 -2.95
C PHE A 3 -7.74 41.74 -3.60
N ALA A 4 -6.91 41.11 -2.78
CA ALA A 4 -6.15 39.93 -3.20
C ALA A 4 -7.11 38.74 -3.26
N THR A 5 -7.55 38.38 -4.46
CA THR A 5 -8.23 37.12 -4.71
C THR A 5 -7.21 35.99 -4.56
N VAL A 6 -7.21 35.37 -3.38
CA VAL A 6 -6.52 34.09 -3.16
C VAL A 6 -7.34 33.04 -3.92
N LEU A 7 -6.92 32.73 -5.16
CA LEU A 7 -7.46 31.59 -5.88
C LEU A 7 -7.09 30.34 -5.06
N PRO A 8 -8.06 29.50 -4.63
CA PRO A 8 -7.71 28.26 -3.97
C PRO A 8 -6.94 27.41 -4.98
N SER A 9 -5.64 27.24 -4.74
CA SER A 9 -4.86 26.22 -5.41
C SER A 9 -5.45 24.89 -4.98
N SER A 10 -6.32 24.33 -5.82
CA SER A 10 -6.75 22.95 -5.71
C SER A 10 -5.54 22.07 -6.01
N ILE A 11 -4.69 21.90 -5.00
CA ILE A 11 -3.70 20.83 -4.97
C ILE A 11 -4.52 19.57 -5.22
N LYS A 12 -4.31 18.93 -6.37
CA LYS A 12 -5.00 17.68 -6.69
C LYS A 12 -4.64 16.72 -5.56
N ALA A 13 -5.65 16.35 -4.79
CA ALA A 13 -5.55 15.36 -3.74
C ALA A 13 -5.31 13.97 -4.34
N TYR A 14 -4.97 13.00 -3.48
CA TYR A 14 -4.96 11.55 -3.70
C TYR A 14 -5.75 11.04 -4.93
N THR A 15 -5.23 9.98 -5.56
CA THR A 15 -5.93 9.27 -6.65
C THR A 15 -6.53 7.96 -6.12
N HIS A 16 -7.68 7.54 -6.68
CA HIS A 16 -8.24 6.19 -6.44
C HIS A 16 -8.13 5.31 -7.68
N ASN A 17 -7.89 4.02 -7.48
CA ASN A 17 -7.75 3.02 -8.56
C ASN A 17 -9.02 2.20 -8.82
N GLY A 18 -10.14 2.56 -8.18
CA GLY A 18 -11.43 1.86 -8.30
C GLY A 18 -11.61 0.66 -7.36
N SER A 19 -10.54 0.11 -6.78
CA SER A 19 -10.63 -1.00 -5.81
C SER A 19 -11.26 -0.55 -4.50
N LYS A 20 -11.90 -1.48 -3.79
CA LYS A 20 -12.47 -1.27 -2.45
C LYS A 20 -12.56 -2.59 -1.72
N ILE A 21 -12.24 -2.61 -0.44
CA ILE A 21 -12.58 -3.74 0.42
C ILE A 21 -13.97 -3.56 1.03
N SER A 22 -14.74 -4.63 1.12
CA SER A 22 -16.15 -4.60 1.54
C SER A 22 -16.33 -4.37 3.04
N ASN A 23 -15.44 -4.93 3.87
CA ASN A 23 -15.49 -4.85 5.34
C ASN A 23 -14.23 -4.16 5.88
N PRO A 24 -14.09 -2.85 5.69
CA PRO A 24 -12.84 -2.16 5.90
C PRO A 24 -12.37 -2.14 7.36
N ASN A 25 -13.30 -2.07 8.33
CA ASN A 25 -12.99 -2.06 9.77
C ASN A 25 -12.81 -3.46 10.39
N ASN A 26 -12.90 -4.52 9.59
CA ASN A 26 -12.68 -5.90 10.03
C ASN A 26 -12.07 -6.70 8.87
N ALA A 27 -11.03 -6.13 8.26
CA ALA A 27 -10.40 -6.69 7.08
C ALA A 27 -9.48 -7.85 7.47
N TYR A 28 -9.57 -8.94 6.70
CA TYR A 28 -8.67 -10.08 6.87
C TYR A 28 -7.55 -10.00 5.84
N TYR A 29 -6.39 -10.52 6.20
CA TYR A 29 -5.24 -10.61 5.31
C TYR A 29 -4.72 -12.04 5.22
N TRP A 30 -3.96 -12.35 4.18
CA TRP A 30 -3.24 -13.61 4.06
C TRP A 30 -1.84 -13.35 3.53
N ILE A 31 -0.84 -13.99 4.13
CA ILE A 31 0.56 -13.88 3.75
C ILE A 31 1.05 -15.24 3.28
N HIS A 32 1.60 -15.31 2.08
CA HIS A 32 2.16 -16.55 1.54
C HIS A 32 3.27 -17.11 2.44
N GLY A 33 3.23 -18.41 2.70
CA GLY A 33 4.17 -19.08 3.62
C GLY A 33 5.65 -18.97 3.23
N GLU A 34 5.95 -18.73 1.95
CA GLU A 34 7.32 -18.48 1.47
C GLU A 34 8.00 -17.31 2.19
N PHE A 35 7.26 -16.27 2.57
CA PHE A 35 7.86 -15.14 3.30
C PHE A 35 8.42 -15.57 4.66
N SER A 36 7.80 -16.54 5.34
CA SER A 36 8.31 -17.10 6.59
C SER A 36 9.60 -17.89 6.38
N LYS A 37 9.71 -18.64 5.27
CA LYS A 37 10.92 -19.41 4.93
C LYS A 37 12.14 -18.51 4.74
N TYR A 38 11.94 -17.28 4.26
CA TYR A 38 13.00 -16.29 4.11
C TYR A 38 13.17 -15.36 5.33
N GLY A 39 12.40 -15.52 6.40
CA GLY A 39 12.43 -14.63 7.56
C GLY A 39 11.87 -13.22 7.32
N LEU A 40 11.07 -13.03 6.26
CA LEU A 40 10.57 -11.73 5.81
C LEU A 40 9.08 -11.49 6.09
N LYS A 41 8.39 -12.45 6.73
CA LYS A 41 6.96 -12.32 7.08
C LYS A 41 6.66 -11.03 7.86
N GLY A 42 7.55 -10.61 8.76
CA GLY A 42 7.37 -9.38 9.54
C GLY A 42 7.33 -8.11 8.70
N GLU A 43 8.12 -8.04 7.62
CA GLU A 43 8.14 -6.86 6.74
C GLU A 43 6.88 -6.79 5.87
N VAL A 44 6.36 -7.94 5.45
CA VAL A 44 5.09 -8.03 4.74
C VAL A 44 3.92 -7.68 5.65
N LEU A 45 3.94 -8.17 6.90
CA LEU A 45 2.95 -7.84 7.91
C LEU A 45 2.95 -6.35 8.24
N ARG A 46 4.12 -5.69 8.23
CA ARG A 46 4.22 -4.24 8.36
C ARG A 46 3.45 -3.52 7.25
N GLY A 47 3.59 -3.97 5.99
CA GLY A 47 2.83 -3.43 4.86
C GLY A 47 1.31 -3.40 5.09
N ILE A 48 0.78 -4.47 5.70
CA ILE A 48 -0.64 -4.60 6.03
C ILE A 48 -1.02 -3.71 7.21
N THR A 49 -0.31 -3.87 8.33
CA THR A 49 -0.67 -3.25 9.62
C THR A 49 -0.36 -1.76 9.70
N ALA A 50 0.45 -1.21 8.79
CA ALA A 50 0.72 0.21 8.71
C ALA A 50 -0.54 1.08 8.49
N TRP A 51 -1.62 0.49 7.99
CA TRP A 51 -2.90 1.15 7.74
C TRP A 51 -3.86 1.15 8.95
N ASN A 52 -3.60 0.32 9.97
CA ASN A 52 -4.45 0.18 11.15
C ASN A 52 -4.61 1.42 12.06
N PRO A 53 -3.73 2.45 12.01
CA PRO A 53 -4.00 3.70 12.73
C PRO A 53 -5.24 4.47 12.23
N SER A 54 -5.79 4.13 11.06
CA SER A 54 -7.03 4.74 10.58
C SER A 54 -8.25 4.18 11.29
N SER A 55 -9.22 5.03 11.63
CA SER A 55 -10.55 4.59 12.08
C SER A 55 -11.42 4.03 10.94
N LYS A 56 -10.94 4.10 9.69
CA LYS A 56 -11.65 3.69 8.49
C LYS A 56 -11.23 2.33 7.95
N ILE A 57 -10.05 1.85 8.34
CA ILE A 57 -9.49 0.57 7.91
C ILE A 57 -8.81 -0.10 9.10
N GLN A 58 -9.14 -1.37 9.33
CA GLN A 58 -8.50 -2.16 10.35
C GLN A 58 -8.35 -3.62 9.88
N PHE A 59 -7.10 -4.07 9.78
CA PHE A 59 -6.77 -5.47 9.60
C PHE A 59 -6.73 -6.17 10.95
N THR A 60 -7.65 -7.10 11.16
CA THR A 60 -7.91 -7.73 12.47
C THR A 60 -7.43 -9.18 12.56
N LYS A 61 -7.28 -9.86 11.41
CA LYS A 61 -6.99 -11.30 11.40
C LYS A 61 -6.21 -11.74 10.17
N GLU A 62 -5.21 -12.61 10.40
CA GLU A 62 -4.60 -13.42 9.35
C GLU A 62 -5.51 -14.63 9.06
N SER A 63 -5.97 -14.75 7.81
CA SER A 63 -6.69 -15.92 7.31
C SER A 63 -5.72 -17.10 7.13
N SER A 64 -6.19 -18.32 7.37
CA SER A 64 -5.42 -19.55 7.10
C SER A 64 -5.34 -19.89 5.61
N LEU A 65 -6.32 -19.42 4.82
CA LEU A 65 -6.42 -19.64 3.38
C LEU A 65 -6.56 -18.31 2.63
N PRO A 66 -6.01 -18.18 1.41
CA PRO A 66 -6.09 -16.94 0.66
C PRO A 66 -7.54 -16.50 0.38
N GLY A 67 -8.45 -17.45 0.12
CA GLY A 67 -9.85 -17.16 -0.18
C GLY A 67 -10.63 -16.47 0.96
N GLY A 68 -10.14 -16.51 2.19
CA GLY A 68 -10.75 -15.85 3.35
C GLY A 68 -10.26 -14.42 3.60
N ALA A 69 -9.34 -13.90 2.78
CA ALA A 69 -8.69 -12.61 3.01
C ALA A 69 -9.16 -11.52 2.03
N ASN A 70 -9.30 -10.30 2.54
CA ASN A 70 -9.50 -9.09 1.75
C ASN A 70 -8.23 -8.67 1.02
N VAL A 71 -7.06 -8.87 1.65
CA VAL A 71 -5.74 -8.60 1.05
C VAL A 71 -4.89 -9.86 1.13
N LYS A 72 -4.36 -10.30 -0.01
CA LYS A 72 -3.50 -11.48 -0.14
C LYS A 72 -2.17 -11.05 -0.68
N ILE A 73 -1.09 -11.38 0.02
CA ILE A 73 0.26 -11.07 -0.43
C ILE A 73 0.96 -12.38 -0.79
N GLU A 74 1.22 -12.52 -2.08
CA GLU A 74 1.89 -13.66 -2.68
C GLU A 74 3.35 -13.35 -2.97
N TYR A 75 4.20 -14.37 -2.82
CA TYR A 75 5.59 -14.32 -3.26
C TYR A 75 5.76 -15.17 -4.51
N VAL A 76 6.45 -14.64 -5.52
CA VAL A 76 6.87 -15.39 -6.71
C VAL A 76 8.38 -15.31 -6.84
N ASP A 77 9.06 -16.46 -6.78
CA ASP A 77 10.52 -16.55 -6.90
C ASP A 77 11.02 -16.42 -8.34
N ARG A 78 10.62 -15.34 -9.02
CA ARG A 78 11.11 -14.96 -10.35
C ARG A 78 11.29 -13.45 -10.44
N TYR A 79 12.16 -13.02 -11.34
CA TYR A 79 12.27 -11.61 -11.72
C TYR A 79 11.11 -11.22 -12.65
N ASN A 80 10.69 -9.96 -12.60
CA ASN A 80 9.66 -9.38 -13.47
C ASN A 80 10.12 -8.00 -13.95
N GLY A 81 11.19 -7.97 -14.75
CA GLY A 81 11.85 -6.72 -15.13
C GLY A 81 12.27 -5.92 -13.89
N ASP A 82 11.92 -4.63 -13.87
CA ASP A 82 12.22 -3.73 -12.76
C ASP A 82 11.16 -3.68 -11.66
N THR A 83 10.14 -4.54 -11.73
CA THR A 83 9.04 -4.56 -10.77
C THR A 83 9.41 -5.31 -9.49
N TYR A 84 9.29 -4.65 -8.34
CA TYR A 84 9.43 -5.25 -7.02
C TYR A 84 8.13 -5.88 -6.52
N GLY A 85 7.02 -5.15 -6.66
CA GLY A 85 5.68 -5.55 -6.27
C GLY A 85 4.64 -5.12 -7.29
N ILE A 86 3.47 -5.75 -7.27
CA ILE A 86 2.34 -5.32 -8.08
C ILE A 86 1.01 -5.77 -7.47
N PHE A 87 0.07 -4.84 -7.38
CA PHE A 87 -1.34 -5.12 -7.16
C PHE A 87 -2.01 -5.66 -8.43
N ARG A 88 -2.70 -6.79 -8.31
CA ARG A 88 -3.33 -7.56 -9.40
C ARG A 88 -4.85 -7.46 -9.45
N GLY A 89 -5.45 -6.59 -8.62
CA GLY A 89 -6.91 -6.56 -8.46
C GLY A 89 -7.43 -7.53 -7.40
N SER A 90 -8.67 -7.30 -6.94
CA SER A 90 -9.37 -8.16 -5.96
C SER A 90 -8.55 -8.46 -4.70
N GLY A 91 -7.79 -7.47 -4.23
CA GLY A 91 -6.94 -7.56 -3.05
C GLY A 91 -5.67 -8.41 -3.21
N ASN A 92 -5.34 -8.88 -4.41
CA ASN A 92 -4.14 -9.69 -4.65
C ASN A 92 -2.94 -8.78 -4.90
N VAL A 93 -1.87 -9.02 -4.15
CA VAL A 93 -0.56 -8.38 -4.29
C VAL A 93 0.47 -9.46 -4.55
N THR A 94 1.35 -9.23 -5.52
CA THR A 94 2.50 -10.11 -5.80
C THR A 94 3.79 -9.36 -5.50
N LEU A 95 4.67 -9.93 -4.67
CA LEU A 95 6.05 -9.49 -4.48
C LEU A 95 7.00 -10.46 -5.19
N PHE A 96 7.96 -9.94 -5.93
CA PHE A 96 8.86 -10.72 -6.77
C PHE A 96 10.21 -10.99 -6.11
N LYS A 97 11.01 -11.87 -6.72
CA LYS A 97 12.38 -12.18 -6.28
C LYS A 97 13.23 -10.92 -6.09
N LYS A 98 13.10 -9.94 -7.00
CA LYS A 98 13.81 -8.66 -6.95
C LYS A 98 13.57 -7.91 -5.62
N TRP A 99 12.32 -7.90 -5.13
CA TRP A 99 11.96 -7.28 -3.86
C TRP A 99 12.72 -7.91 -2.69
N ARG A 100 12.85 -9.24 -2.68
CA ARG A 100 13.56 -9.95 -1.62
C ARG A 100 15.07 -9.75 -1.66
N VAL A 101 15.67 -9.82 -2.85
CA VAL A 101 17.13 -9.97 -3.01
C VAL A 101 17.88 -8.66 -3.21
N GLU A 102 17.23 -7.60 -3.70
CA GLU A 102 17.90 -6.33 -4.03
C GLU A 102 17.51 -5.15 -3.13
N LEU A 103 16.33 -5.22 -2.50
CA LEU A 103 15.89 -4.17 -1.57
C LEU A 103 16.39 -4.46 -0.17
N ASP A 104 16.71 -3.40 0.58
CA ASP A 104 16.91 -3.46 2.02
C ASP A 104 15.55 -3.48 2.77
N SER A 105 15.60 -3.63 4.09
CA SER A 105 14.41 -3.73 4.92
C SER A 105 13.49 -2.50 4.81
N ALA A 106 14.03 -1.29 4.70
CA ALA A 106 13.23 -0.08 4.60
C ALA A 106 12.43 -0.07 3.29
N ARG A 107 13.10 -0.34 2.16
CA ARG A 107 12.47 -0.38 0.84
C ARG A 107 11.52 -1.57 0.67
N ARG A 108 11.81 -2.71 1.30
CA ARG A 108 10.90 -3.87 1.30
C ARG A 108 9.58 -3.55 2.00
N LYS A 109 9.65 -2.91 3.17
CA LYS A 109 8.46 -2.48 3.92
C LYS A 109 7.69 -1.40 3.18
N GLU A 110 8.36 -0.38 2.63
CA GLU A 110 7.70 0.66 1.82
C GLU A 110 6.96 0.06 0.62
N THR A 111 7.60 -0.85 -0.12
CA THR A 111 6.94 -1.58 -1.23
C THR A 111 5.69 -2.30 -0.74
N ALA A 112 5.76 -3.02 0.38
CA ALA A 112 4.61 -3.74 0.92
C ALA A 112 3.47 -2.78 1.33
N VAL A 113 3.78 -1.63 1.93
CA VAL A 113 2.78 -0.60 2.27
C VAL A 113 2.14 -0.04 1.00
N HIS A 114 2.94 0.29 -0.02
CA HIS A 114 2.49 0.81 -1.30
C HIS A 114 1.49 -0.13 -1.98
N GLU A 115 1.84 -1.41 -2.12
CA GLU A 115 0.96 -2.37 -2.77
C GLU A 115 -0.32 -2.64 -1.98
N VAL A 116 -0.26 -2.60 -0.64
CA VAL A 116 -1.47 -2.67 0.19
C VAL A 116 -2.33 -1.42 0.01
N GLY A 117 -1.73 -0.23 -0.14
CA GLY A 117 -2.46 0.99 -0.47
C GLY A 117 -3.26 0.86 -1.77
N HIS A 118 -2.69 0.22 -2.79
CA HIS A 118 -3.44 -0.15 -3.99
C HIS A 118 -4.61 -1.10 -3.71
N ALA A 119 -4.40 -2.13 -2.90
CA ALA A 119 -5.47 -3.04 -2.50
C ALA A 119 -6.60 -2.34 -1.71
N LEU A 120 -6.28 -1.29 -0.97
CA LEU A 120 -7.22 -0.43 -0.26
C LEU A 120 -7.92 0.60 -1.17
N GLY A 121 -7.51 0.73 -2.43
CA GLY A 121 -8.18 1.57 -3.42
C GLY A 121 -7.42 2.84 -3.82
N LEU A 122 -6.21 3.06 -3.31
CA LEU A 122 -5.39 4.20 -3.70
C LEU A 122 -4.72 3.95 -5.06
N GLY A 123 -4.68 4.96 -5.91
CA GLY A 123 -3.84 5.01 -7.10
C GLY A 123 -2.50 5.65 -6.80
N HIS A 124 -1.63 5.74 -7.81
CA HIS A 124 -0.41 6.53 -7.65
C HIS A 124 -0.74 8.00 -7.39
N THR A 125 0.00 8.63 -6.48
CA THR A 125 -0.13 10.07 -6.22
C THR A 125 0.48 10.88 -7.36
N GLN A 126 0.20 12.19 -7.37
CA GLN A 126 0.82 13.13 -8.29
C GLN A 126 2.23 13.48 -7.80
N LYS A 127 3.15 13.79 -8.73
CA LYS A 127 4.56 14.12 -8.42
C LYS A 127 4.73 15.21 -7.36
N SER A 128 3.79 16.16 -7.26
CA SER A 128 3.81 17.21 -6.23
C SER A 128 3.67 16.68 -4.80
N ASN A 129 3.16 15.46 -4.64
CA ASN A 129 2.83 14.85 -3.36
C ASN A 129 3.79 13.69 -3.01
N ASP A 130 4.84 13.43 -3.80
CA ASP A 130 5.80 12.33 -3.59
C ASP A 130 6.42 12.32 -2.18
N SER A 131 6.62 13.49 -1.57
CA SER A 131 7.18 13.62 -0.22
C SER A 131 6.16 13.33 0.90
N ILE A 132 4.87 13.30 0.58
CA ILE A 132 3.75 13.16 1.53
C ILE A 132 2.83 11.99 1.15
N SER A 133 3.35 11.02 0.40
CA SER A 133 2.62 9.81 -0.01
C SER A 133 3.59 8.63 -0.19
N VAL A 134 3.22 7.46 0.31
CA VAL A 134 3.88 6.19 -0.08
C VAL A 134 3.41 5.68 -1.44
N MET A 135 2.33 6.23 -1.97
CA MET A 135 1.75 5.86 -3.28
C MET A 135 2.46 6.54 -4.45
N ARG A 136 3.71 6.97 -4.32
CA ARG A 136 4.49 7.53 -5.43
C ARG A 136 4.84 6.44 -6.45
N GLN A 137 4.85 6.79 -7.74
CA GLN A 137 5.11 5.82 -8.80
C GLN A 137 6.60 5.43 -8.92
N TYR A 138 7.50 6.34 -8.56
CA TYR A 138 8.94 6.18 -8.76
C TYR A 138 9.71 6.51 -7.50
N GLU A 139 10.88 5.88 -7.37
CA GLU A 139 11.81 6.01 -6.24
C GLU A 139 11.19 5.62 -4.89
N PHE A 140 12.04 5.64 -3.85
CA PHE A 140 11.65 5.38 -2.47
C PHE A 140 11.72 6.68 -1.67
N ASN A 141 10.78 6.88 -0.75
CA ASN A 141 10.87 7.94 0.27
C ASN A 141 11.23 7.38 1.66
N TYR A 142 11.48 6.07 1.76
CA TYR A 142 11.89 5.32 2.94
C TYR A 142 10.85 5.37 4.08
N LYS A 143 9.57 5.53 3.73
CA LYS A 143 8.46 5.51 4.68
C LYS A 143 7.74 4.17 4.62
N ASP A 144 7.70 3.47 5.75
CA ASP A 144 6.93 2.24 5.91
C ASP A 144 5.55 2.46 6.55
N TYR A 145 5.00 3.66 6.37
CA TYR A 145 3.68 4.03 6.85
C TYR A 145 3.02 5.06 5.93
N PRO A 146 1.68 5.07 5.83
CA PRO A 146 0.97 6.06 5.03
C PRO A 146 1.22 7.48 5.56
N GLN A 147 1.36 8.41 4.63
CA GLN A 147 1.58 9.82 4.87
C GLN A 147 0.26 10.61 4.69
N SER A 148 0.31 11.94 4.78
CA SER A 148 -0.90 12.77 4.81
C SER A 148 -1.79 12.65 3.56
N ASP A 149 -1.22 12.54 2.35
CA ASP A 149 -2.02 12.37 1.13
C ASP A 149 -2.68 10.98 1.08
N ASP A 150 -1.97 9.94 1.54
CA ASP A 150 -2.49 8.58 1.61
C ASP A 150 -3.69 8.51 2.57
N TRP A 151 -3.58 9.15 3.75
CA TRP A 151 -4.67 9.21 4.72
C TRP A 151 -5.87 9.99 4.21
N ALA A 152 -5.64 11.10 3.50
CA ALA A 152 -6.73 11.82 2.83
C ALA A 152 -7.45 10.90 1.83
N GLY A 153 -6.71 10.07 1.09
CA GLY A 153 -7.27 9.09 0.18
C GLY A 153 -8.07 7.99 0.86
N ILE A 154 -7.59 7.46 1.98
CA ILE A 154 -8.34 6.47 2.78
C ILE A 154 -9.63 7.08 3.32
N ASN A 155 -9.57 8.29 3.90
CA ASN A 155 -10.73 8.97 4.48
C ASN A 155 -11.80 9.32 3.45
N ALA A 156 -11.40 9.56 2.21
CA ALA A 156 -12.34 9.81 1.12
C ALA A 156 -12.94 8.53 0.52
N ARG A 157 -12.25 7.39 0.68
CA ARG A 157 -12.70 6.10 0.14
C ARG A 157 -13.69 5.38 1.07
N TYR A 158 -13.55 5.57 2.39
CA TYR A 158 -14.19 4.82 3.46
C TYR A 158 -14.73 5.75 4.56
#